data_AF-A0AAN4MWY2-F1
#
_entry.id   AF-A0AAN4MWY2-F1
#
_cell.length_a   1.000
_cell.length_b   1.000
_cell.length_c   1.000
_cell.angle_alpha   90.00
_cell.angle_beta   90.00
_cell.angle_gamma   90.00
#
_symmetry.space_group_name_H-M   'P 1'
#
loop_
_entity.id
_entity.type
_entity.pdbx_description
1 polymer ?
#
loop_
_entity_poly.entity_id
_entity_poly.type
_entity_poly.pdbx_seq_one_letter_code
_entity_poly.pdbx_strand_id
1 'polypeptide(L)'
;MPDKKVRYALGITHLLDHVPYSDAVSIKRQMLAHFKQATYYRCRRKERMLDPSEQEYIRKLFVSKGIKELPVYDEYIEKYDW
;
A
#
# COMPACT_ATOMS: atom_id res chain seq x y z
N MET A 1 4.04 8.27 -28.30
CA MET A 1 3.90 6.91 -27.76
C MET A 1 3.55 7.07 -26.28
N PRO A 2 2.56 6.37 -25.69
CA PRO A 2 2.33 6.50 -24.25
C PRO A 2 3.28 5.52 -23.54
N ASP A 3 4.49 5.99 -23.21
CA ASP A 3 5.65 5.11 -22.95
C ASP A 3 5.86 4.68 -21.50
N LYS A 4 4.91 4.90 -20.58
CA LYS A 4 5.12 4.55 -19.16
C LYS A 4 4.08 3.56 -18.66
N LYS A 5 4.48 2.29 -18.59
CA LYS A 5 3.77 1.30 -17.77
C LYS A 5 3.86 1.71 -16.31
N VAL A 6 2.72 1.90 -15.68
CA VAL A 6 2.61 2.20 -14.26
C VAL A 6 2.13 0.95 -13.53
N ARG A 7 2.87 0.55 -12.49
CA ARG A 7 2.55 -0.60 -11.65
C ARG A 7 1.72 -0.16 -10.45
N TYR A 8 0.47 -0.59 -10.43
CA TYR A 8 -0.45 -0.41 -9.32
C TYR A 8 -0.42 -1.63 -8.42
N ALA A 9 -0.70 -1.45 -7.13
CA ALA A 9 -0.89 -2.54 -6.19
C ALA A 9 -2.38 -2.75 -5.90
N LEU A 10 -2.80 -4.00 -5.74
CA LEU A 10 -4.17 -4.37 -5.41
C LEU A 10 -4.17 -5.30 -4.20
N GLY A 11 -4.97 -4.96 -3.19
CA GLY A 11 -5.06 -5.72 -1.95
C GLY A 11 -3.93 -5.41 -0.96
N ILE A 12 -4.30 -5.34 0.31
CA ILE A 12 -3.41 -5.05 1.45
C ILE A 12 -3.65 -6.04 2.59
N THR A 13 -4.19 -7.22 2.27
CA THR A 13 -4.67 -8.17 3.29
C THR A 13 -3.52 -8.72 4.10
N HIS A 14 -2.42 -9.03 3.42
CA HIS A 14 -1.20 -9.61 3.99
C HIS A 14 -0.07 -8.59 4.20
N LEU A 15 -0.36 -7.30 3.97
CA LEU A 15 0.64 -6.24 3.97
C LEU A 15 1.44 -6.14 5.28
N LEU A 16 0.81 -6.45 6.41
CA LEU A 16 1.38 -6.27 7.74
C LEU A 16 1.73 -7.59 8.44
N ASP A 17 1.65 -8.73 7.75
CA ASP A 17 1.79 -10.07 8.37
C ASP A 17 3.18 -10.31 8.95
N HIS A 18 4.22 -9.73 8.35
CA HIS A 18 5.60 -9.82 8.81
C HIS A 18 6.05 -8.63 9.68
N VAL A 19 5.12 -7.75 10.05
CA VAL A 19 5.42 -6.57 10.85
C VAL A 19 5.12 -6.85 12.34
N PRO A 20 6.01 -6.47 13.27
CA PRO A 20 5.71 -6.57 14.70
C PRO A 20 4.38 -5.90 15.05
N TYR A 21 3.58 -6.54 15.90
CA TYR A 21 2.19 -6.12 16.17
C TYR A 21 2.06 -4.63 16.55
N SER A 22 2.95 -4.12 17.40
CA SER A 22 2.97 -2.70 17.81
C SER A 22 3.13 -1.75 16.62
N ASP A 23 4.01 -2.10 15.68
CA ASP A 23 4.27 -1.31 14.48
C ASP A 23 3.16 -1.47 13.46
N ALA A 24 2.60 -2.68 13.30
CA ALA A 24 1.46 -2.94 12.44
C ALA A 24 0.25 -2.09 12.85
N VAL A 25 -0.07 -2.00 14.15
CA VAL A 25 -1.14 -1.14 14.67
C VAL A 25 -0.85 0.34 14.37
N SER A 26 0.40 0.78 14.56
CA SER A 26 0.80 2.16 14.29
C SER A 26 0.70 2.52 12.80
N ILE A 27 1.21 1.65 11.92
CA ILE A 27 1.16 1.81 10.47
C ILE A 27 -0.30 1.82 9.99
N LYS A 28 -1.12 0.88 10.47
CA LYS A 28 -2.56 0.84 10.14
C LYS A 28 -3.27 2.13 10.52
N ARG A 29 -3.00 2.70 11.70
CA ARG A 29 -3.57 3.98 12.13
C ARG A 29 -3.15 5.12 11.20
N GLN A 30 -1.88 5.17 10.81
CA GLN A 30 -1.37 6.18 9.87
C GLN A 30 -1.99 6.04 8.49
N MET A 31 -2.10 4.81 7.97
CA MET A 31 -2.81 4.52 6.72
C MET A 31 -4.28 4.95 6.77
N LEU A 32 -4.98 4.66 7.87
CA LEU A 32 -6.38 5.08 8.06
C LEU A 32 -6.53 6.59 8.10
N ALA A 33 -5.60 7.29 8.76
CA ALA A 33 -5.60 8.76 8.83
C ALA A 33 -5.31 9.40 7.46
N HIS A 34 -4.35 8.85 6.71
CA HIS A 34 -3.95 9.38 5.40
C HIS A 34 -4.97 9.08 4.30
N PHE A 35 -5.38 7.81 4.16
CA PHE A 35 -6.28 7.37 3.08
C PHE A 35 -7.77 7.61 3.39
N LYS A 36 -8.12 7.84 4.66
CA LYS A 36 -9.48 7.74 5.22
C LYS A 36 -9.97 6.29 5.32
N GLN A 37 -10.86 6.04 6.28
CA GLN A 37 -11.36 4.70 6.59
C GLN A 37 -12.01 4.00 5.39
N ALA A 38 -12.86 4.71 4.63
CA ALA A 38 -13.55 4.13 3.47
C ALA A 38 -12.57 3.64 2.39
N THR A 39 -11.54 4.43 2.09
CA THR A 39 -10.50 4.06 1.12
C THR A 39 -9.72 2.85 1.56
N TYR A 40 -9.26 2.83 2.83
CA TYR A 40 -8.48 1.72 3.36
C TYR A 40 -9.22 0.39 3.20
N TYR A 41 -10.52 0.36 3.54
CA TYR A 41 -11.31 -0.86 3.40
C TYR A 41 -11.64 -1.21 1.95
N ARG A 42 -11.78 -0.22 1.03
CA ARG A 42 -11.87 -0.48 -0.41
C ARG A 42 -10.60 -1.13 -0.95
N CYS A 43 -9.42 -0.65 -0.54
CA CYS A 43 -8.15 -1.26 -0.91
C CYS A 43 -8.04 -2.69 -0.35
N ARG A 44 -8.46 -2.91 0.91
CA ARG A 44 -8.46 -4.25 1.54
C ARG A 44 -9.41 -5.23 0.85
N ARG A 45 -10.57 -4.78 0.37
CA ARG A 45 -11.53 -5.59 -0.42
C ARG A 45 -11.17 -5.71 -1.89
N LYS A 46 -10.01 -5.20 -2.32
CA LYS A 46 -9.58 -5.17 -3.72
C LYS A 46 -10.56 -4.42 -4.65
N GLU A 47 -11.32 -3.47 -4.10
CA GLU A 47 -12.23 -2.60 -4.86
C GLU A 47 -11.51 -1.37 -5.42
N ARG A 48 -10.34 -1.03 -4.85
CA ARG A 48 -9.51 0.10 -5.25
C ARG A 48 -8.04 -0.30 -5.30
N MET A 49 -7.36 0.14 -6.35
CA MET A 49 -5.92 0.01 -6.51
C MET A 49 -5.18 1.15 -5.82
N LEU A 50 -3.97 0.86 -5.34
CA LEU A 50 -3.03 1.84 -4.83
C LEU A 50 -2.13 2.32 -5.98
N ASP A 51 -2.11 3.62 -6.21
CA ASP A 51 -1.19 4.21 -7.17
C ASP A 51 0.27 4.21 -6.64
N PRO A 52 1.27 4.46 -7.49
CA PRO A 52 2.67 4.44 -7.07
C PRO A 52 3.00 5.43 -5.94
N SER A 53 2.31 6.56 -5.86
CA SER A 53 2.53 7.55 -4.79
C SER A 53 1.99 7.04 -3.45
N GLU A 54 0.85 6.34 -3.47
CA GLU A 54 0.28 5.68 -2.29
C GLU A 54 1.15 4.50 -1.83
N GLN A 55 1.69 3.73 -2.77
CA GLN A 55 2.66 2.66 -2.48
C GLN A 55 3.93 3.22 -1.83
N GLU A 56 4.45 4.34 -2.36
CA GLU A 56 5.61 5.03 -1.81
C GLU A 56 5.35 5.59 -0.41
N TYR A 57 4.15 6.10 -0.14
CA TYR A 57 3.75 6.50 1.21
C TYR A 57 3.79 5.32 2.19
N ILE A 58 3.21 4.18 1.82
CA ILE A 58 3.24 2.96 2.65
C ILE A 58 4.68 2.50 2.87
N ARG A 59 5.53 2.53 1.84
CA ARG A 59 6.96 2.21 1.97
C ARG A 59 7.66 3.11 2.98
N LYS A 60 7.39 4.42 2.96
CA LYS A 60 7.95 5.37 3.94
C LYS A 60 7.52 5.05 5.37
N LEU A 61 6.28 4.60 5.57
CA LEU A 61 5.82 4.16 6.89
C LEU A 61 6.63 2.97 7.42
N PHE A 62 6.91 1.98 6.56
CA PHE A 62 7.72 0.81 6.94
C PHE A 62 9.15 1.24 7.32
N VAL A 63 9.78 2.07 6.47
CA VAL A 63 11.12 2.61 6.71
C VAL A 63 11.17 3.42 8.01
N SER A 64 10.14 4.21 8.32
CA SER A 64 10.05 4.99 9.57
C SER A 64 10.05 4.12 10.83
N LYS A 65 9.62 2.86 10.70
CA LYS A 65 9.60 1.86 11.78
C LYS A 65 10.87 1.00 11.82
N GLY A 66 11.86 1.30 10.98
CA GLY A 66 13.08 0.51 10.85
C GLY A 66 12.88 -0.82 10.10
N ILE A 67 11.73 -1.01 9.45
CA ILE A 67 11.43 -2.19 8.65
C ILE A 67 12.12 -2.01 7.31
N LYS A 68 13.17 -2.81 7.07
CA LYS A 68 13.97 -2.76 5.82
C LYS A 68 13.31 -3.52 4.67
N GLU A 69 12.37 -4.40 4.99
CA GLU A 69 11.62 -5.16 4.01
C GLU A 69 10.64 -4.27 3.25
N LEU A 70 10.47 -4.57 1.97
CA LEU A 70 9.52 -3.87 1.12
C LEU A 70 8.09 -4.31 1.45
N PRO A 71 7.10 -3.40 1.40
CA PRO A 71 5.70 -3.78 1.52
C PRO A 71 5.32 -4.74 0.38
N VAL A 72 4.84 -5.92 0.74
CA VAL A 72 4.32 -6.92 -0.20
C VAL A 72 2.80 -6.77 -0.26
N TYR A 73 2.29 -6.54 -1.46
CA TYR A 73 0.86 -6.43 -1.73
C TYR A 73 0.31 -7.77 -2.24
N ASP A 74 -1.02 -7.94 -2.15
CA ASP A 74 -1.64 -9.20 -2.56
C ASP A 74 -1.44 -9.44 -4.07
N GLU A 75 -1.60 -8.40 -4.89
CA GLU A 75 -1.47 -8.43 -6.35
C GLU A 75 -0.87 -7.13 -6.91
N TYR A 76 -0.36 -7.19 -8.15
CA TYR A 76 0.11 -6.02 -8.89
C TYR A 76 -0.50 -5.99 -10.29
N ILE A 77 -0.90 -4.80 -10.73
CA ILE A 77 -1.56 -4.57 -12.02
C ILE A 77 -0.77 -3.51 -12.78
N GLU A 78 -0.37 -3.83 -14.01
CA GLU A 78 0.25 -2.86 -14.92
C GLU A 78 -0.84 -2.17 -15.74
N LYS A 79 -0.84 -0.83 -15.74
CA LYS A 79 -1.66 -0.03 -16.65
C LYS A 79 -0.79 0.93 -17.43
N TYR A 80 -1.25 1.31 -18.61
CA TYR A 80 -0.67 2.38 -19.39
C TYR A 80 -1.44 3.67 -19.05
N ASP A 81 -0.74 4.65 -18.49
CA ASP A 81 -1.27 6.01 -18.41
C ASP A 81 -1.08 6.66 -19.79
N TRP A 82 -2.17 7.10 -20.40
CA TRP A 82 -2.24 7.73 -21.72
C TRP A 82 -2.21 9.26 -21.63
#